data_AF-A0A7U4LZS4-F1
#
_entry.id   AF-A0A7U4LZS4-F1
#
_cell.length_a   1.000
_cell.length_b   1.000
_cell.length_c   1.000
_cell.angle_alpha   90.00
_cell.angle_beta   90.00
_cell.angle_gamma   90.00
#
_symmetry.space_group_name_H-M   'P 1'
#
loop_
_entity.id
_entity.type
_entity.pdbx_description
1 polymer ?
#
loop_
_entity_poly.entity_id
_entity_poly.type
_entity_poly.pdbx_seq_one_letter_code
_entity_poly.pdbx_strand_id
1 'polypeptide(L)'
;MTIKKLEELISNAILRKEGFEFEEFVVYIYKIVYGDDFLGVASGGGDDGNDGTNGNILIQVYGPADLKGTNAISKMNEDYTKAKEKWDFSGWHYVVNTKLKDAPAKLVSAVLELKENEKPIEIELIDSSRLIGLIMDAWQNDNSSHLKIYSLLNFDVNIDNFKDFDKISKVIDFIADIDEVKSIDVFVNFGGVQFFQGKDEKIDINIKTEQFKIFFIEIVKNARVTIEEFKDKIGEEYLDEVGEYIKKKYIALLKSMDEEHAIMETYQKIYEKLNNDHNLSIALWIVIGYFFDICDIGKKDNGNG
;
A
#
# COMPACT_ATOMS: atom_id res chain seq x y z
N MET A 1 -12.07 3.54 5.21
CA MET A 1 -11.30 2.57 6.02
C MET A 1 -11.46 2.91 7.50
N THR A 2 -11.96 1.97 8.32
CA THR A 2 -12.05 2.16 9.78
C THR A 2 -10.70 1.96 10.47
N ILE A 3 -10.53 2.56 11.66
CA ILE A 3 -9.32 2.38 12.49
C ILE A 3 -9.02 0.91 12.76
N LYS A 4 -10.04 0.14 13.14
CA LYS A 4 -9.90 -1.31 13.37
C LYS A 4 -9.41 -2.03 12.11
N LYS A 5 -9.92 -1.66 10.93
CA LYS A 5 -9.52 -2.26 9.67
C LYS A 5 -8.07 -1.93 9.32
N LEU A 6 -7.64 -0.70 9.57
CA LEU A 6 -6.26 -0.27 9.39
C LEU A 6 -5.31 -1.07 10.29
N GLU A 7 -5.62 -1.21 11.58
CA GLU A 7 -4.83 -2.00 12.53
C GLU A 7 -4.68 -3.47 12.07
N GLU A 8 -5.76 -4.08 11.57
CA GLU A 8 -5.73 -5.44 11.01
C GLU A 8 -4.77 -5.54 9.81
N LEU A 9 -4.80 -4.56 8.89
CA LEU A 9 -3.94 -4.55 7.70
C LEU A 9 -2.45 -4.36 8.09
N ILE A 10 -2.15 -3.43 8.99
CA ILE A 10 -0.78 -3.22 9.49
C ILE A 10 -0.27 -4.49 10.16
N SER A 11 -1.09 -5.09 11.03
CA SER A 11 -0.74 -6.32 11.75
C SER A 11 -0.42 -7.46 10.78
N ASN A 12 -1.21 -7.62 9.72
CA ASN A 12 -0.99 -8.64 8.69
C ASN A 12 0.32 -8.39 7.92
N ALA A 13 0.63 -7.15 7.56
CA ALA A 13 1.88 -6.80 6.86
C ALA A 13 3.11 -7.14 7.72
N ILE A 14 3.10 -6.76 9.00
CA ILE A 14 4.20 -7.05 9.95
C ILE A 14 4.42 -8.56 10.11
N LEU A 15 3.33 -9.33 10.23
CA LEU A 15 3.41 -10.79 10.38
C LEU A 15 3.96 -11.48 9.14
N ARG A 16 3.62 -10.99 7.94
CA ARG A 16 3.99 -11.65 6.67
C ARG A 16 5.39 -11.29 6.20
N LYS A 17 5.78 -10.02 6.26
CA LYS A 17 7.02 -9.52 5.64
C LYS A 17 8.26 -9.92 6.44
N GLU A 18 9.33 -10.29 5.73
CA GLU A 18 10.62 -10.73 6.29
C GLU A 18 11.77 -10.28 5.39
N GLY A 19 12.98 -10.20 5.96
CA GLY A 19 14.18 -9.81 5.22
C GLY A 19 13.98 -8.51 4.44
N PHE A 20 14.33 -8.54 3.16
CA PHE A 20 14.26 -7.38 2.27
C PHE A 20 12.85 -6.80 2.14
N GLU A 21 11.80 -7.63 2.09
CA GLU A 21 10.42 -7.12 1.99
C GLU A 21 10.00 -6.32 3.23
N PHE A 22 10.53 -6.69 4.41
CA PHE A 22 10.28 -5.95 5.65
C PHE A 22 11.09 -4.65 5.71
N GLU A 23 12.33 -4.69 5.23
CA GLU A 23 13.20 -3.50 5.08
C GLU A 23 12.54 -2.45 4.19
N GLU A 24 12.10 -2.81 2.98
CA GLU A 24 11.39 -1.90 2.09
C GLU A 24 10.13 -1.33 2.74
N PHE A 25 9.35 -2.18 3.41
CA PHE A 25 8.16 -1.75 4.13
C PHE A 25 8.48 -0.70 5.20
N VAL A 26 9.53 -0.92 6.01
CA VAL A 26 9.96 0.06 7.02
C VAL A 26 10.45 1.35 6.38
N VAL A 27 11.25 1.30 5.32
CA VAL A 27 11.72 2.50 4.60
C VAL A 27 10.53 3.34 4.11
N TYR A 28 9.48 2.69 3.59
CA TYR A 28 8.27 3.40 3.18
C TYR A 28 7.49 4.00 4.35
N ILE A 29 7.41 3.32 5.51
CA ILE A 29 6.84 3.94 6.72
C ILE A 29 7.62 5.21 7.07
N TYR A 30 8.95 5.15 7.05
CA TYR A 30 9.78 6.30 7.38
C TYR A 30 9.62 7.46 6.38
N LYS A 31 9.46 7.17 5.08
CA LYS A 31 9.09 8.18 4.08
C LYS A 31 7.78 8.89 4.42
N ILE A 32 6.79 8.13 4.87
CA ILE A 32 5.48 8.68 5.24
C ILE A 32 5.60 9.56 6.49
N VAL A 33 6.36 9.11 7.49
CA VAL A 33 6.43 9.77 8.81
C VAL A 33 7.39 10.96 8.82
N TYR A 34 8.54 10.84 8.14
CA TYR A 34 9.64 11.80 8.23
C TYR A 34 9.85 12.62 6.95
N GLY A 35 9.16 12.29 5.85
CA GLY A 35 9.23 13.03 4.59
C GLY A 35 9.74 12.18 3.42
N ASP A 36 9.38 12.60 2.20
CA ASP A 36 9.74 11.90 0.96
C ASP A 36 11.25 11.93 0.65
N ASP A 37 12.02 12.74 1.39
CA ASP A 37 13.48 12.81 1.38
C ASP A 37 14.15 11.66 2.15
N PHE A 38 13.38 10.84 2.88
CA PHE A 38 13.90 9.61 3.47
C PHE A 38 14.15 8.56 2.38
N LEU A 39 15.40 8.17 2.15
CA LEU A 39 15.78 7.26 1.06
C LEU A 39 16.31 5.93 1.60
N GLY A 40 15.96 4.83 0.93
CA GLY A 40 16.58 3.53 1.20
C GLY A 40 17.99 3.47 0.59
N VAL A 41 18.90 2.75 1.23
CA VAL A 41 20.27 2.55 0.73
C VAL A 41 20.35 1.21 0.01
N ALA A 42 20.70 1.21 -1.27
CA ALA A 42 20.70 -0.01 -2.08
C ALA A 42 21.81 -1.00 -1.67
N SER A 43 21.44 -2.28 -1.56
CA SER A 43 22.24 -3.42 -1.09
C SER A 43 23.46 -3.83 -1.96
N GLY A 44 23.86 -3.03 -2.95
CA GLY A 44 24.89 -3.36 -3.94
C GLY A 44 26.35 -3.08 -3.52
N GLY A 45 26.57 -2.34 -2.42
CA GLY A 45 27.91 -1.91 -1.96
C GLY A 45 28.26 -2.27 -0.51
N GLY A 46 27.36 -2.96 0.20
CA GLY A 46 27.31 -3.02 1.66
C GLY A 46 26.42 -1.90 2.23
N ASP A 47 25.57 -2.20 3.21
CA ASP A 47 24.66 -1.22 3.85
C ASP A 47 25.43 -0.22 4.75
N ASP A 48 26.68 -0.53 5.11
CA ASP A 48 27.50 0.20 6.07
C ASP A 48 26.72 0.56 7.37
N GLY A 49 25.80 -0.32 7.80
CA GLY A 49 24.93 -0.14 8.96
C GLY A 49 23.75 0.82 8.76
N ASN A 50 23.32 1.02 7.52
CA ASN A 50 22.26 1.94 7.15
C ASN A 50 21.36 1.36 6.04
N ASP A 51 20.12 1.05 6.38
CA ASP A 51 19.09 0.62 5.41
C ASP A 51 18.25 1.80 4.89
N GLY A 52 18.30 2.95 5.57
CA GLY A 52 17.65 4.17 5.08
C GLY A 52 17.92 5.42 5.91
N THR A 53 17.90 6.57 5.26
CA THR A 53 18.19 7.85 5.90
C THR A 53 17.61 9.06 5.18
N ASN A 54 17.36 10.15 5.92
CA ASN A 54 17.16 11.50 5.39
C ASN A 54 18.34 12.45 5.68
N GLY A 55 19.50 11.90 6.08
CA GLY A 55 20.70 12.66 6.44
C GLY A 55 20.77 13.09 7.91
N ASN A 56 19.68 13.00 8.67
CA ASN A 56 19.68 13.28 10.11
C ASN A 56 19.37 12.03 10.95
N ILE A 57 18.38 11.25 10.50
CA ILE A 57 17.99 9.97 11.10
C ILE A 57 18.49 8.85 10.19
N LEU A 58 19.13 7.86 10.78
CA LEU A 58 19.47 6.59 10.16
C LEU A 58 18.59 5.47 10.72
N ILE A 59 18.19 4.54 9.86
CA ILE A 59 17.59 3.28 10.30
C ILE A 59 18.45 2.10 9.94
N GLN A 60 18.45 1.11 10.83
CA GLN A 60 18.89 -0.25 10.53
C GLN A 60 17.74 -1.20 10.85
N VAL A 61 17.37 -2.04 9.89
CA VAL A 61 16.21 -2.92 9.93
C VAL A 61 16.65 -4.37 10.06
N TYR A 62 16.30 -4.97 11.20
CA TYR A 62 16.52 -6.37 11.45
C TYR A 62 15.19 -7.15 11.45
N GLY A 63 14.85 -7.73 10.30
CA GLY A 63 13.62 -8.50 10.08
C GLY A 63 13.83 -10.02 9.92
N PRO A 64 14.41 -10.75 10.90
CA PRO A 64 14.59 -12.19 10.77
C PRO A 64 13.28 -12.97 10.87
N ALA A 65 13.24 -14.19 10.32
CA ALA A 65 12.12 -15.12 10.49
C ALA A 65 11.88 -15.51 11.97
N ASP A 66 12.96 -15.63 12.77
CA ASP A 66 12.91 -15.90 14.20
C ASP A 66 13.82 -14.95 14.98
N LEU A 67 13.22 -14.06 15.79
CA LEU A 67 13.94 -13.05 16.54
C LEU A 67 14.54 -13.62 17.84
N LYS A 68 15.83 -13.94 17.80
CA LYS A 68 16.61 -14.30 19.00
C LYS A 68 17.34 -13.08 19.56
N GLY A 69 17.11 -12.79 20.84
CA GLY A 69 17.68 -11.60 21.50
C GLY A 69 19.21 -11.49 21.39
N THR A 70 19.96 -12.59 21.53
CA THR A 70 21.43 -12.58 21.40
C THR A 70 21.89 -12.20 20.00
N ASN A 71 21.19 -12.68 18.97
CA ASN A 71 21.53 -12.38 17.58
C ASN A 71 21.17 -10.93 17.26
N ALA A 72 20.00 -10.47 17.73
CA ALA A 72 19.57 -9.09 17.55
C ALA A 72 20.54 -8.10 18.21
N ILE A 73 21.04 -8.39 19.41
CA ILE A 73 22.05 -7.55 20.09
C ILE A 73 23.37 -7.57 19.32
N SER A 74 23.83 -8.74 18.89
CA SER A 74 25.07 -8.85 18.11
C SER A 74 24.99 -8.04 16.82
N LYS A 75 23.86 -8.09 16.12
CA LYS A 75 23.62 -7.34 14.89
C LYS A 75 23.54 -5.84 15.14
N MET A 76 22.77 -5.43 16.13
CA MET A 76 22.67 -4.03 16.57
C MET A 76 24.06 -3.41 16.81
N ASN A 77 24.93 -4.09 17.56
CA ASN A 77 26.26 -3.58 17.87
C ASN A 77 27.16 -3.52 16.63
N GLU A 78 27.10 -4.54 15.77
CA GLU A 78 27.85 -4.59 14.51
C GLU A 78 27.45 -3.43 13.60
N ASP A 79 26.14 -3.27 13.39
CA ASP A 79 25.60 -2.30 12.44
C ASP A 79 25.73 -0.87 12.97
N TYR A 80 25.51 -0.65 14.26
CA TYR A 80 25.76 0.66 14.88
C TYR A 80 27.22 1.09 14.78
N THR A 81 28.17 0.17 14.98
CA THR A 81 29.60 0.46 14.86
C THR A 81 29.94 0.92 13.44
N LYS A 82 29.44 0.19 12.43
CA LYS A 82 29.61 0.59 11.02
C LYS A 82 28.96 1.93 10.73
N ALA A 83 27.72 2.12 11.20
CA ALA A 83 26.97 3.35 10.98
C ALA A 83 27.76 4.56 11.48
N LYS A 84 28.27 4.49 12.71
CA LYS A 84 29.05 5.54 13.36
C LYS A 84 30.38 5.85 12.66
N GLU A 85 31.00 4.85 12.03
CA GLU A 85 32.24 5.05 11.28
C GLU A 85 32.02 5.69 9.90
N LYS A 86 30.83 5.52 9.33
CA LYS A 86 30.56 5.79 7.91
C LYS A 86 29.62 6.96 7.66
N TRP A 87 28.77 7.27 8.63
CA TRP A 87 27.69 8.22 8.47
C TRP A 87 27.74 9.28 9.57
N ASP A 88 27.31 10.49 9.23
CA ASP A 88 27.06 11.57 10.17
C ASP A 88 25.55 11.66 10.42
N PHE A 89 25.14 11.56 11.69
CA PHE A 89 23.73 11.54 12.08
C PHE A 89 23.53 11.98 13.52
N SER A 90 22.33 12.50 13.79
CA SER A 90 21.91 12.82 15.16
C SER A 90 20.99 11.76 15.75
N GLY A 91 20.37 10.90 14.92
CA GLY A 91 19.45 9.86 15.36
C GLY A 91 19.72 8.51 14.68
N TRP A 92 19.61 7.42 15.43
CA TRP A 92 19.75 6.05 14.93
C TRP A 92 18.67 5.14 15.49
N HIS A 93 17.83 4.62 14.61
CA HIS A 93 16.72 3.76 14.97
C HIS A 93 17.02 2.33 14.60
N TYR A 94 17.07 1.45 15.60
CA TYR A 94 17.16 0.02 15.38
C TYR A 94 15.76 -0.58 15.29
N VAL A 95 15.35 -0.93 14.08
CA VAL A 95 14.01 -1.44 13.79
C VAL A 95 14.04 -2.96 13.82
N VAL A 96 13.15 -3.60 14.58
CA VAL A 96 13.10 -5.06 14.72
C VAL A 96 11.71 -5.60 14.41
N ASN A 97 11.63 -6.62 13.53
CA ASN A 97 10.37 -7.33 13.33
C ASN A 97 10.13 -8.30 14.49
N THR A 98 9.35 -7.89 15.49
CA THR A 98 8.96 -8.76 16.61
C THR A 98 7.76 -9.65 16.29
N LYS A 99 7.20 -9.57 15.08
CA LYS A 99 6.02 -10.34 14.64
C LYS A 99 4.85 -10.18 15.63
N LEU A 100 4.58 -8.93 16.02
CA LEU A 100 3.54 -8.56 17.01
C LEU A 100 3.75 -9.12 18.43
N LYS A 101 4.96 -9.62 18.75
CA LYS A 101 5.35 -9.97 20.11
C LYS A 101 6.12 -8.82 20.76
N ASP A 102 6.30 -8.91 22.08
CA ASP A 102 7.17 -7.99 22.79
C ASP A 102 8.64 -8.17 22.36
N ALA A 103 9.38 -7.07 22.32
CA ALA A 103 10.82 -7.13 22.13
C ALA A 103 11.47 -7.92 23.28
N PRO A 104 12.49 -8.77 23.01
CA PRO A 104 13.17 -9.51 24.07
C PRO A 104 13.75 -8.57 25.12
N ALA A 105 13.47 -8.79 26.40
CA ALA A 105 13.90 -7.90 27.49
C ALA A 105 15.40 -7.58 27.49
N LYS A 106 16.24 -8.56 27.15
CA LYS A 106 17.69 -8.36 27.01
C LYS A 106 18.07 -7.38 25.90
N LEU A 107 17.34 -7.41 24.77
CA LEU A 107 17.54 -6.47 23.68
C LEU A 107 17.15 -5.05 24.13
N VAL A 108 16.01 -4.91 24.80
CA VAL A 108 15.57 -3.62 25.36
C VAL A 108 16.64 -3.05 26.31
N SER A 109 17.16 -3.86 27.23
CA SER A 109 18.24 -3.44 28.13
C SER A 109 19.51 -3.01 27.38
N ALA A 110 19.91 -3.75 26.34
CA ALA A 110 21.09 -3.42 25.55
C ALA A 110 20.94 -2.09 24.79
N VAL A 111 19.76 -1.81 24.23
CA VAL A 111 19.49 -0.54 23.56
C VAL A 111 19.51 0.63 24.56
N LEU A 112 18.94 0.44 25.75
CA LEU A 112 18.96 1.47 26.81
C LEU A 112 20.40 1.78 27.26
N GLU A 113 21.25 0.76 27.39
CA GLU A 113 22.67 0.94 27.70
C GLU A 113 23.40 1.69 26.57
N LEU A 114 23.17 1.30 25.32
CA LEU A 114 23.74 1.99 24.16
C LEU A 114 23.32 3.46 24.10
N LYS A 115 22.03 3.74 24.33
CA LYS A 115 21.48 5.10 24.37
C LYS A 115 22.14 6.00 25.43
N GLU A 116 22.47 5.44 26.60
CA GLU A 116 23.14 6.21 27.64
C GLU A 116 24.61 6.49 27.29
N ASN A 117 25.29 5.52 26.70
CA ASN A 117 26.71 5.61 26.36
C ASN A 117 27.02 6.51 25.16
N GLU A 118 26.06 6.68 24.25
CA GLU A 118 26.29 7.30 22.94
C GLU A 118 25.69 8.71 22.79
N LYS A 119 25.41 9.38 23.92
CA LYS A 119 24.98 10.79 23.89
C LYS A 119 26.04 11.65 23.17
N PRO A 120 25.61 12.59 22.29
CA PRO A 120 24.25 13.11 22.14
C PRO A 120 23.37 12.40 21.10
N ILE A 121 23.78 11.27 20.52
CA ILE A 121 23.02 10.57 19.48
C ILE A 121 21.71 10.04 20.08
N GLU A 122 20.59 10.34 19.42
CA GLU A 122 19.28 9.80 19.77
C GLU A 122 19.15 8.36 19.28
N ILE A 123 19.15 7.41 20.22
CA ILE A 123 19.02 5.99 19.91
C ILE A 123 17.63 5.50 20.31
N GLU A 124 16.97 4.79 19.39
CA GLU A 124 15.65 4.22 19.58
C GLU A 124 15.57 2.74 19.15
N LEU A 125 14.83 1.94 19.92
CA LEU A 125 14.38 0.61 19.50
C LEU A 125 12.98 0.73 18.92
N ILE A 126 12.77 0.35 17.67
CA ILE A 126 11.45 0.37 17.04
C ILE A 126 10.99 -1.06 16.84
N ASP A 127 10.13 -1.55 17.74
CA ASP A 127 9.49 -2.86 17.63
C ASP A 127 8.18 -2.78 16.82
N SER A 128 7.50 -3.92 16.65
CA SER A 128 6.24 -3.96 15.89
C SER A 128 5.18 -3.01 16.45
N SER A 129 5.09 -2.89 17.78
CA SER A 129 4.11 -2.02 18.44
C SER A 129 4.40 -0.54 18.16
N ARG A 130 5.67 -0.14 18.21
CA ARG A 130 6.10 1.22 17.83
C ARG A 130 5.89 1.49 16.34
N LEU A 131 6.18 0.53 15.46
CA LEU A 131 5.87 0.66 14.02
C LEU A 131 4.38 0.88 13.77
N ILE A 132 3.51 0.12 14.43
CA ILE A 132 2.06 0.33 14.36
C ILE A 132 1.73 1.76 14.82
N GLY A 133 2.26 2.19 15.96
CA GLY A 133 2.07 3.54 16.48
C GLY A 133 2.42 4.62 15.45
N LEU A 134 3.60 4.52 14.81
CA LEU A 134 4.03 5.47 13.78
C LEU A 134 3.05 5.57 12.60
N ILE A 135 2.56 4.42 12.10
CA ILE A 135 1.59 4.40 11.00
C ILE A 135 0.24 4.98 11.45
N MET A 136 -0.21 4.61 12.64
CA MET A 136 -1.48 5.09 13.19
C MET A 136 -1.44 6.60 13.45
N ASP A 137 -0.33 7.12 13.96
CA ASP A 137 -0.14 8.54 14.21
C ASP A 137 -0.09 9.32 12.90
N ALA A 138 0.62 8.83 11.89
CA ALA A 138 0.61 9.43 10.55
C ALA A 138 -0.80 9.46 9.98
N TRP A 139 -1.53 8.33 10.04
CA TRP A 139 -2.92 8.25 9.60
C TRP A 139 -3.82 9.25 10.35
N GLN A 140 -3.67 9.42 11.65
CA GLN A 140 -4.57 10.31 12.39
C GLN A 140 -4.27 11.79 12.18
N ASN A 141 -3.00 12.15 11.98
CA ASN A 141 -2.56 13.54 12.03
C ASN A 141 -2.33 14.17 10.65
N ASP A 142 -2.18 13.36 9.60
CA ASP A 142 -1.95 13.86 8.24
C ASP A 142 -2.84 13.12 7.22
N ASN A 143 -3.83 13.82 6.68
CA ASN A 143 -4.69 13.28 5.62
C ASN A 143 -3.91 12.92 4.35
N SER A 144 -2.79 13.60 4.06
CA SER A 144 -1.98 13.29 2.88
C SER A 144 -1.26 11.94 3.00
N SER A 145 -1.07 11.45 4.23
CA SER A 145 -0.51 10.14 4.50
C SER A 145 -1.50 9.00 4.24
N HIS A 146 -2.81 9.26 4.23
CA HIS A 146 -3.83 8.21 4.12
C HIS A 146 -3.64 7.37 2.87
N LEU A 147 -3.38 8.03 1.74
CA LEU A 147 -3.18 7.32 0.48
C LEU A 147 -1.87 6.54 0.48
N LYS A 148 -0.79 7.11 1.01
CA LYS A 148 0.51 6.45 1.09
C LYS A 148 0.44 5.20 1.99
N ILE A 149 -0.23 5.30 3.14
CA ILE A 149 -0.43 4.20 4.09
C ILE A 149 -1.34 3.13 3.48
N TYR A 150 -2.46 3.55 2.90
CA TYR A 150 -3.36 2.63 2.22
C TYR A 150 -2.60 1.84 1.15
N SER A 151 -1.77 2.54 0.37
CA SER A 151 -0.97 1.94 -0.68
C SER A 151 0.01 0.92 -0.12
N LEU A 152 0.80 1.36 0.86
CA LEU A 152 1.79 0.53 1.54
C LEU A 152 1.22 -0.79 2.09
N LEU A 153 -0.01 -0.77 2.60
CA LEU A 153 -0.63 -1.92 3.27
C LEU A 153 -1.40 -2.86 2.34
N ASN A 154 -1.78 -2.39 1.16
CA ASN A 154 -2.58 -3.18 0.22
C ASN A 154 -1.77 -3.68 -0.98
N PHE A 155 -0.54 -3.20 -1.18
CA PHE A 155 0.25 -3.43 -2.40
C PHE A 155 1.43 -4.38 -2.18
N ASP A 156 1.15 -5.59 -1.70
CA ASP A 156 2.15 -6.66 -1.49
C ASP A 156 2.37 -7.59 -2.69
N VAL A 157 1.79 -7.30 -3.86
CA VAL A 157 1.44 -8.36 -4.82
C VAL A 157 2.11 -8.18 -6.17
N ASN A 158 2.65 -9.29 -6.68
CA ASN A 158 2.90 -9.51 -8.09
C ASN A 158 1.54 -9.66 -8.81
N ILE A 159 1.00 -8.54 -9.29
CA ILE A 159 -0.32 -8.47 -9.96
C ILE A 159 -0.26 -9.15 -11.34
N ASP A 160 0.93 -9.27 -11.93
CA ASP A 160 1.20 -9.79 -13.29
C ASP A 160 0.61 -11.17 -13.59
N ASN A 161 0.25 -11.94 -12.56
CA ASN A 161 -0.25 -13.30 -12.70
C ASN A 161 -1.64 -13.53 -12.08
N PHE A 162 -2.39 -12.48 -11.72
CA PHE A 162 -3.72 -12.65 -11.13
C PHE A 162 -4.73 -13.18 -12.17
N LYS A 163 -5.09 -14.46 -12.06
CA LYS A 163 -6.03 -15.17 -12.96
C LYS A 163 -7.15 -15.90 -12.20
N ASP A 164 -7.59 -15.35 -11.08
CA ASP A 164 -8.64 -15.94 -10.24
C ASP A 164 -10.03 -15.47 -10.69
N PHE A 165 -10.56 -16.10 -11.74
CA PHE A 165 -11.87 -15.76 -12.30
C PHE A 165 -13.00 -15.89 -11.26
N ASP A 166 -12.94 -16.87 -10.38
CA ASP A 166 -13.97 -17.07 -9.35
C ASP A 166 -14.07 -15.85 -8.41
N LYS A 167 -12.94 -15.19 -8.13
CA LYS A 167 -12.91 -13.97 -7.31
C LYS A 167 -13.43 -12.77 -8.07
N ILE A 168 -13.11 -12.65 -9.36
CA ILE A 168 -13.62 -11.58 -10.23
C ILE A 168 -15.13 -11.69 -10.39
N SER A 169 -15.64 -12.88 -10.71
CA SER A 169 -17.08 -13.16 -10.77
C SER A 169 -17.74 -12.80 -9.45
N LYS A 170 -17.21 -13.25 -8.30
CA LYS A 170 -17.78 -12.91 -6.98
C LYS A 170 -17.86 -11.42 -6.72
N VAL A 171 -16.88 -10.62 -7.16
CA VAL A 171 -16.93 -9.16 -7.01
C VAL A 171 -18.02 -8.57 -7.91
N ILE A 172 -18.11 -9.01 -9.16
CA ILE A 172 -19.12 -8.55 -10.12
C ILE A 172 -20.52 -8.93 -9.65
N ASP A 173 -20.74 -10.19 -9.28
CA ASP A 173 -21.99 -10.71 -8.71
C ASP A 173 -22.39 -9.89 -7.47
N PHE A 174 -21.43 -9.64 -6.58
CA PHE A 174 -21.66 -8.85 -5.39
C PHE A 174 -22.12 -7.42 -5.71
N ILE A 175 -21.46 -6.73 -6.65
CA ILE A 175 -21.81 -5.35 -7.01
C ILE A 175 -23.17 -5.31 -7.71
N ALA A 176 -23.42 -6.22 -8.67
CA ALA A 176 -24.70 -6.33 -9.38
C ALA A 176 -25.87 -6.60 -8.42
N ASP A 177 -25.63 -7.33 -7.33
CA ASP A 177 -26.66 -7.64 -6.35
C ASP A 177 -27.01 -6.50 -5.38
N ILE A 178 -26.25 -5.41 -5.35
CA ILE A 178 -26.53 -4.25 -4.50
C ILE A 178 -27.86 -3.60 -4.94
N ASP A 179 -28.79 -3.38 -4.02
CA ASP A 179 -30.13 -2.81 -4.32
C ASP A 179 -30.09 -1.47 -5.08
N GLU A 180 -29.03 -0.67 -4.87
CA GLU A 180 -28.77 0.58 -5.57
C GLU A 180 -28.52 0.37 -7.09
N VAL A 181 -28.04 -0.82 -7.48
CA VAL A 181 -27.77 -1.23 -8.87
C VAL A 181 -29.03 -1.73 -9.55
N LYS A 182 -29.84 -2.52 -8.84
CA LYS A 182 -31.18 -2.98 -9.29
C LYS A 182 -32.17 -1.85 -9.62
N SER A 183 -31.84 -0.60 -9.26
CA SER A 183 -32.62 0.61 -9.53
C SER A 183 -32.13 1.43 -10.73
N ILE A 184 -31.09 0.99 -11.44
CA ILE A 184 -30.51 1.68 -12.59
C ILE A 184 -31.25 1.26 -13.87
N ASP A 185 -32.10 2.13 -14.42
CA ASP A 185 -32.89 1.89 -15.64
C ASP A 185 -32.09 2.08 -16.96
N VAL A 186 -30.77 2.28 -16.89
CA VAL A 186 -29.95 2.73 -18.03
C VAL A 186 -28.96 1.64 -18.45
N PHE A 187 -29.19 1.06 -19.64
CA PHE A 187 -28.20 0.26 -20.35
C PHE A 187 -27.21 1.18 -21.07
N VAL A 188 -25.93 1.12 -20.70
CA VAL A 188 -24.85 1.79 -21.43
C VAL A 188 -24.07 0.72 -22.17
N ASN A 189 -24.13 0.71 -23.50
CA ASN A 189 -23.38 -0.26 -24.30
C ASN A 189 -21.90 0.12 -24.37
N PHE A 190 -21.07 -0.56 -23.57
CA PHE A 190 -19.61 -0.37 -23.55
C PHE A 190 -18.89 -1.01 -24.76
N GLY A 191 -19.57 -1.88 -25.51
CA GLY A 191 -19.03 -2.57 -26.69
C GLY A 191 -18.69 -1.64 -27.88
N GLY A 192 -19.11 -0.36 -27.83
CA GLY A 192 -18.79 0.64 -28.86
C GLY A 192 -17.65 1.60 -28.50
N VAL A 193 -17.12 1.56 -27.28
CA VAL A 193 -16.10 2.51 -26.81
C VAL A 193 -14.72 2.02 -27.21
N GLN A 194 -13.98 2.81 -27.99
CA GLN A 194 -12.58 2.50 -28.25
C GLN A 194 -11.80 2.56 -26.94
N PHE A 195 -11.16 1.44 -26.58
CA PHE A 195 -10.19 1.38 -25.50
C PHE A 195 -9.18 2.52 -25.66
N PHE A 196 -8.98 3.28 -24.58
CA PHE A 196 -7.86 4.21 -24.53
C PHE A 196 -6.60 3.35 -24.57
N GLN A 197 -5.84 3.36 -25.67
CA GLN A 197 -4.73 2.44 -25.90
C GLN A 197 -3.53 2.70 -24.97
N GLY A 198 -3.68 2.44 -23.66
CA GLY A 198 -2.57 2.25 -22.73
C GLY A 198 -1.59 3.42 -22.68
N LYS A 199 -2.07 4.65 -22.80
CA LYS A 199 -1.22 5.79 -22.49
C LYS A 199 -1.34 6.07 -21.01
N ASP A 200 -0.24 5.82 -20.31
CA ASP A 200 0.00 6.22 -18.92
C ASP A 200 -0.45 7.66 -18.63
N GLU A 201 -0.59 8.51 -19.66
CA GLU A 201 -1.24 9.83 -19.64
C GLU A 201 -2.52 9.87 -18.79
N LYS A 202 -3.49 8.94 -18.96
CA LYS A 202 -4.72 8.98 -18.13
C LYS A 202 -4.39 8.75 -16.66
N ILE A 203 -3.49 7.82 -16.37
CA ILE A 203 -3.06 7.54 -15.00
C ILE A 203 -2.31 8.76 -14.43
N ASP A 204 -1.38 9.36 -15.18
CA ASP A 204 -0.62 10.56 -14.79
C ASP A 204 -1.50 11.78 -14.50
N ILE A 205 -2.62 11.91 -15.23
CA ILE A 205 -3.61 12.97 -14.99
C ILE A 205 -4.29 12.76 -13.63
N ASN A 206 -4.71 11.53 -13.34
CA ASN A 206 -5.59 11.22 -12.20
C ASN A 206 -4.85 10.81 -10.93
N ILE A 207 -3.61 10.36 -11.04
CA ILE A 207 -2.80 9.80 -9.95
C ILE A 207 -1.51 10.61 -9.80
N LYS A 208 -1.37 11.25 -8.64
CA LYS A 208 -0.23 12.08 -8.24
C LYS A 208 0.76 11.33 -7.35
N THR A 209 0.31 10.35 -6.59
CA THR A 209 1.20 9.55 -5.73
C THR A 209 1.94 8.52 -6.57
N GLU A 210 3.27 8.62 -6.65
CA GLU A 210 4.10 7.74 -7.48
C GLU A 210 3.95 6.26 -7.12
N GLN A 211 3.81 5.92 -5.83
CA GLN A 211 3.62 4.54 -5.40
C GLN A 211 2.27 3.99 -5.86
N PHE A 212 1.20 4.78 -5.71
CA PHE A 212 -0.12 4.36 -6.18
C PHE A 212 -0.15 4.28 -7.71
N LYS A 213 0.59 5.15 -8.40
CA LYS A 213 0.73 5.14 -9.84
C LYS A 213 1.33 3.81 -10.32
N ILE A 214 2.46 3.39 -9.76
CA ILE A 214 3.12 2.11 -10.11
C ILE A 214 2.14 0.94 -9.95
N PHE A 215 1.45 0.88 -8.81
CA PHE A 215 0.45 -0.15 -8.55
C PHE A 215 -0.70 -0.11 -9.57
N PHE A 216 -1.27 1.07 -9.78
CA PHE A 216 -2.49 1.21 -10.57
C PHE A 216 -2.22 1.00 -12.06
N ILE A 217 -1.01 1.31 -12.53
CA ILE A 217 -0.53 0.91 -13.86
C ILE A 217 -0.61 -0.62 -14.01
N GLU A 218 -0.09 -1.38 -13.05
CA GLU A 218 -0.14 -2.85 -13.13
C GLU A 218 -1.56 -3.40 -13.00
N ILE A 219 -2.41 -2.79 -12.17
CA ILE A 219 -3.84 -3.10 -12.11
C ILE A 219 -4.50 -2.89 -13.47
N VAL A 220 -4.35 -1.71 -14.08
CA VAL A 220 -5.01 -1.38 -15.36
C VAL A 220 -4.51 -2.30 -16.49
N LYS A 221 -3.20 -2.58 -16.55
CA LYS A 221 -2.61 -3.53 -17.50
C LYS A 221 -3.24 -4.92 -17.36
N ASN A 222 -3.30 -5.45 -16.13
CA ASN A 222 -3.86 -6.78 -15.88
C ASN A 222 -5.38 -6.80 -16.05
N ALA A 223 -6.09 -5.74 -15.65
CA ALA A 223 -7.53 -5.60 -15.80
C ALA A 223 -7.97 -5.77 -17.24
N ARG A 224 -7.26 -5.14 -18.18
CA ARG A 224 -7.52 -5.30 -19.60
C ARG A 224 -7.39 -6.75 -20.05
N VAL A 225 -6.31 -7.44 -19.67
CA VAL A 225 -6.11 -8.84 -20.08
C VAL A 225 -7.17 -9.74 -19.46
N THR A 226 -7.36 -9.62 -18.15
CA THR A 226 -8.17 -10.57 -17.39
C THR A 226 -9.66 -10.37 -17.65
N ILE A 227 -10.20 -9.15 -17.64
CA ILE A 227 -11.64 -8.95 -17.85
C ILE A 227 -12.04 -9.22 -19.30
N GLU A 228 -11.23 -8.84 -20.28
CA GLU A 228 -11.51 -9.17 -21.69
C GLU A 228 -11.49 -10.67 -21.97
N GLU A 229 -10.54 -11.42 -21.38
CA GLU A 229 -10.50 -12.90 -21.50
C GLU A 229 -11.77 -13.57 -20.98
N PHE A 230 -12.48 -12.93 -20.05
CA PHE A 230 -13.64 -13.51 -19.38
C PHE A 230 -14.95 -12.78 -19.63
N LYS A 231 -14.95 -11.70 -20.44
CA LYS A 231 -16.11 -10.86 -20.69
C LYS A 231 -17.33 -11.65 -21.18
N ASP A 232 -17.11 -12.57 -22.12
CA ASP A 232 -18.16 -13.44 -22.67
C ASP A 232 -18.78 -14.37 -21.63
N LYS A 233 -18.05 -14.72 -20.57
CA LYS A 233 -18.53 -15.59 -19.49
C LYS A 233 -19.26 -14.82 -18.39
N ILE A 234 -18.91 -13.55 -18.20
CA ILE A 234 -19.54 -12.65 -17.22
C ILE A 234 -20.89 -12.17 -17.75
N GLY A 235 -20.96 -11.85 -19.04
CA GLY A 235 -22.12 -11.24 -19.67
C GLY A 235 -22.01 -9.71 -19.69
N GLU A 236 -22.26 -9.11 -20.86
CA GLU A 236 -22.08 -7.65 -21.05
C GLU A 236 -23.03 -6.84 -20.16
N GLU A 237 -24.29 -7.23 -20.06
CA GLU A 237 -25.31 -6.56 -19.23
C GLU A 237 -24.89 -6.41 -17.77
N TYR A 238 -24.31 -7.45 -17.17
CA TYR A 238 -23.81 -7.41 -15.79
C TYR A 238 -22.60 -6.49 -15.63
N LEU A 239 -21.70 -6.46 -16.62
CA LEU A 239 -20.56 -5.54 -16.58
C LEU A 239 -21.04 -4.09 -16.68
N ASP A 240 -22.04 -3.81 -17.52
CA ASP A 240 -22.56 -2.46 -17.71
C ASP A 240 -23.16 -1.92 -16.40
N GLU A 241 -23.96 -2.73 -15.70
CA GLU A 241 -24.54 -2.40 -14.39
C GLU A 241 -23.49 -2.12 -13.32
N VAL A 242 -22.46 -2.97 -13.25
CA VAL A 242 -21.33 -2.81 -12.31
C VAL A 242 -20.56 -1.53 -12.61
N GLY A 243 -20.30 -1.24 -13.89
CA GLY A 243 -19.61 -0.03 -14.33
C GLY A 243 -20.34 1.24 -13.90
N GLU A 244 -21.65 1.31 -14.15
CA GLU A 244 -22.49 2.44 -13.77
C GLU A 244 -22.55 2.65 -12.24
N TYR A 245 -22.58 1.57 -11.46
CA TYR A 245 -22.49 1.68 -10.01
C TYR A 245 -21.19 2.33 -9.55
N ILE A 246 -20.06 1.80 -10.03
CA ILE A 246 -18.73 2.28 -9.64
C ILE A 246 -18.56 3.73 -10.06
N LYS A 247 -18.95 4.07 -11.30
CA LYS A 247 -18.96 5.45 -11.82
C LYS A 247 -19.80 6.39 -10.96
N LYS A 248 -21.03 6.00 -10.61
CA LYS A 248 -21.92 6.81 -9.76
C LYS A 248 -21.32 7.06 -8.38
N LYS A 249 -20.69 6.04 -7.76
CA LYS A 249 -19.97 6.21 -6.48
C LYS A 249 -18.76 7.13 -6.64
N TYR A 250 -17.95 6.92 -7.67
CA TYR A 250 -16.78 7.76 -7.98
C TYR A 250 -17.17 9.24 -8.20
N ILE A 251 -18.13 9.52 -9.07
CA ILE A 251 -18.61 10.88 -9.36
C ILE A 251 -19.18 11.55 -8.10
N ALA A 252 -19.88 10.78 -7.25
CA ALA A 252 -20.40 11.32 -6.00
C ALA A 252 -19.26 11.75 -5.04
N LEU A 253 -18.18 10.96 -4.97
CA LEU A 253 -17.03 11.24 -4.13
C LEU A 253 -16.16 12.38 -4.67
N LEU A 254 -15.98 12.46 -5.99
CA LEU A 254 -15.23 13.50 -6.68
C LEU A 254 -15.75 14.93 -6.40
N LYS A 255 -16.99 15.07 -5.92
CA LYS A 255 -17.54 16.36 -5.46
C LYS A 255 -16.83 16.92 -4.22
N SER A 256 -16.13 16.06 -3.47
CA SER A 256 -15.54 16.37 -2.16
C SER A 256 -14.05 16.04 -2.03
N MET A 257 -13.45 15.40 -3.04
CA MET A 257 -12.04 15.01 -3.05
C MET A 257 -11.49 15.01 -4.47
N ASP A 258 -10.17 14.91 -4.62
CA ASP A 258 -9.54 14.79 -5.94
C ASP A 258 -9.74 13.41 -6.58
N GLU A 259 -9.26 13.25 -7.82
CA GLU A 259 -9.46 12.05 -8.63
C GLU A 259 -8.87 10.79 -7.97
N GLU A 260 -7.68 10.90 -7.40
CA GLU A 260 -6.96 9.80 -6.78
C GLU A 260 -7.71 9.31 -5.53
N HIS A 261 -8.04 10.25 -4.63
CA HIS A 261 -8.80 9.95 -3.42
C HIS A 261 -10.17 9.37 -3.76
N ALA A 262 -10.84 9.87 -4.80
CA ALA A 262 -12.16 9.38 -5.21
C ALA A 262 -12.11 7.94 -5.74
N ILE A 263 -11.07 7.55 -6.49
CA ILE A 263 -10.86 6.16 -6.92
C ILE A 263 -10.68 5.26 -5.69
N MET A 264 -9.83 5.67 -4.76
CA MET A 264 -9.52 4.89 -3.56
C MET A 264 -10.71 4.75 -2.61
N GLU A 265 -11.45 5.83 -2.37
CA GLU A 265 -12.63 5.80 -1.52
C GLU A 265 -13.77 5.01 -2.20
N THR A 266 -13.86 5.03 -3.53
CA THR A 266 -14.80 4.15 -4.27
C THR A 266 -14.48 2.69 -4.01
N TYR A 267 -13.20 2.31 -4.14
CA TYR A 267 -12.76 0.96 -3.79
C TYR A 267 -13.13 0.63 -2.34
N GLN A 268 -12.80 1.49 -1.37
CA GLN A 268 -13.00 1.21 0.04
C GLN A 268 -14.46 1.00 0.38
N LYS A 269 -15.36 1.85 -0.13
CA LYS A 269 -16.81 1.74 0.12
C LYS A 269 -17.44 0.47 -0.44
N ILE A 270 -16.85 -0.11 -1.48
CA ILE A 270 -17.27 -1.40 -2.04
C ILE A 270 -16.65 -2.54 -1.22
N TYR A 271 -15.34 -2.47 -0.97
CA TYR A 271 -14.61 -3.51 -0.26
C TYR A 271 -15.07 -3.70 1.19
N GLU A 272 -15.46 -2.63 1.89
CA GLU A 272 -15.99 -2.72 3.27
C GLU A 272 -17.27 -3.56 3.36
N LYS A 273 -17.97 -3.76 2.25
CA LYS A 273 -19.16 -4.61 2.16
C LYS A 273 -18.86 -6.04 1.68
N LEU A 274 -17.63 -6.30 1.20
CA LEU A 274 -17.15 -7.61 0.80
C LEU A 274 -16.56 -8.39 1.99
N ASN A 275 -16.40 -9.70 1.81
CA ASN A 275 -15.65 -10.51 2.76
C ASN A 275 -14.18 -10.08 2.77
N ASN A 276 -13.56 -10.09 3.96
CA ASN A 276 -12.16 -9.75 4.13
C ASN A 276 -11.25 -10.85 3.55
N ASP A 277 -10.95 -10.74 2.26
CA ASP A 277 -10.17 -11.70 1.49
C ASP A 277 -9.25 -10.95 0.53
N HIS A 278 -7.96 -11.24 0.62
CA HIS A 278 -6.93 -10.55 -0.14
C HIS A 278 -7.11 -10.70 -1.67
N ASN A 279 -7.57 -11.85 -2.15
CA ASN A 279 -7.83 -12.04 -3.58
C ASN A 279 -9.10 -11.30 -4.02
N LEU A 280 -10.10 -11.14 -3.14
CA LEU A 280 -11.26 -10.28 -3.44
C LEU A 280 -10.87 -8.81 -3.52
N SER A 281 -9.91 -8.36 -2.69
CA SER A 281 -9.32 -7.02 -2.77
C SER A 281 -8.69 -6.78 -4.14
N ILE A 282 -7.81 -7.67 -4.59
CA ILE A 282 -7.15 -7.54 -5.90
C ILE A 282 -8.17 -7.62 -7.04
N ALA A 283 -9.13 -8.55 -6.96
CA ALA A 283 -10.20 -8.67 -7.96
C ALA A 283 -11.02 -7.38 -8.07
N LEU A 284 -11.35 -6.71 -6.96
CA LEU A 284 -12.04 -5.43 -6.99
C LEU A 284 -11.20 -4.32 -7.61
N TRP A 285 -9.89 -4.28 -7.34
CA TRP A 285 -9.00 -3.34 -8.01
C TRP A 285 -8.95 -3.57 -9.52
N ILE A 286 -8.89 -4.83 -9.96
CA ILE A 286 -8.95 -5.22 -11.39
C ILE A 286 -10.26 -4.73 -12.03
N VAL A 287 -11.40 -4.93 -11.38
CA VAL A 287 -12.71 -4.45 -11.87
C VAL A 287 -12.73 -2.92 -11.97
N ILE A 288 -12.28 -2.20 -10.95
CA ILE A 288 -12.19 -0.73 -10.98
C ILE A 288 -11.21 -0.25 -12.05
N GLY A 289 -10.06 -0.90 -12.19
CA GLY A 289 -9.04 -0.58 -13.20
C GLY A 289 -9.56 -0.74 -14.62
N TYR A 290 -10.39 -1.76 -14.88
CA TYR A 290 -11.05 -1.94 -16.16
C TYR A 290 -11.98 -0.77 -16.49
N PHE A 291 -12.89 -0.39 -15.58
CA PHE A 291 -13.79 0.76 -15.80
C PHE A 291 -13.08 2.11 -15.84
N PHE A 292 -11.95 2.23 -15.13
CA PHE A 292 -11.05 3.36 -15.30
C PHE A 292 -10.48 3.42 -16.72
N ASP A 293 -10.01 2.31 -17.29
CA ASP A 293 -9.44 2.31 -18.65
C ASP A 293 -10.50 2.60 -19.72
N ILE A 294 -11.68 1.98 -19.64
CA ILE A 294 -12.71 2.03 -20.68
C ILE A 294 -13.62 3.27 -20.66
N CYS A 295 -13.19 4.33 -19.96
CA CYS A 295 -13.70 5.71 -20.08
C CYS A 295 -14.76 6.22 -19.11
N ASP A 296 -14.99 5.58 -17.96
CA ASP A 296 -16.08 5.99 -17.07
C ASP A 296 -15.67 6.43 -15.66
N ILE A 297 -14.38 6.38 -15.37
CA ILE A 297 -13.78 6.83 -14.11
C ILE A 297 -12.49 7.59 -14.45
N GLY A 298 -12.30 8.80 -13.92
CA GLY A 298 -11.10 9.62 -14.11
C GLY A 298 -11.10 10.51 -15.37
N LYS A 299 -10.46 11.67 -15.25
CA LYS A 299 -10.27 12.67 -16.32
C LYS A 299 -9.44 12.12 -17.49
N LYS A 300 -9.67 12.68 -18.68
CA LYS A 300 -8.84 12.48 -19.90
C LYS A 300 -8.16 13.80 -20.28
N ASP A 301 -7.17 13.76 -21.18
CA ASP A 301 -6.45 14.95 -21.68
C ASP A 301 -7.38 16.05 -22.23
N ASN A 302 -8.57 15.68 -22.68
CA ASN A 302 -9.55 16.60 -23.27
C ASN A 302 -10.65 17.03 -22.28
N GLY A 303 -10.46 16.80 -20.98
CA GLY A 303 -11.32 17.30 -19.90
C GLY A 303 -12.54 16.45 -19.56
N ASN A 304 -12.95 15.50 -20.42
CA ASN A 304 -14.10 14.61 -20.17
C ASN A 304 -13.69 13.13 -20.23
N GLY A 305 -13.69 12.51 -19.06
CA GLY A 305 -13.81 11.07 -18.82
C GLY A 305 -14.81 10.87 -17.68
#